data_AF-A0A7S4FVK6-F1
#
_entry.id   AF-A0A7S4FVK6-F1
#
_cell.length_a   1.000
_cell.length_b   1.000
_cell.length_c   1.000
_cell.angle_alpha   90.00
_cell.angle_beta   90.00
_cell.angle_gamma   90.00
#
_symmetry.space_group_name_H-M   'P 1'
#
loop_
_entity.id
_entity.type
_entity.pdbx_description
1 polymer ?
#
loop_
_entity_poly.entity_id
_entity_poly.type
_entity_poly.pdbx_seq_one_letter_code
_entity_poly.pdbx_strand_id
1 'polypeptide(L)'
;ALQGEGTANFEFPLYTKSHDRVDVLLNATPRINSQGELVGVVGVGQDITEKKAAELQLVRSADDLRKLIDTVNVPIFGIDTQCCVNEWNQKAAEITGYTKEEAHGKNFVDTFVNRKSSSAIRQVLEDALQAHDTVNFEFEFDTKSGAVVVLLITTTYRHSTASNTGSSVICVGQDMTELKKAEESRMKFAEERAKFMSHMCHELRTPLNGVICATELLFGTTLSTDQNELVASIKMCSDILLWTVNDFMDYFKV
;
A
#
# COMPACT_ATOMS: atom_id res chain seq x y z
N ALA A 1 15.94 57.26 0.45
CA ALA A 1 16.17 58.03 -0.79
C ALA A 1 16.35 59.54 -0.58
N LEU A 2 15.43 60.23 0.10
CA LEU A 2 15.48 61.69 0.30
C LEU A 2 16.60 62.19 1.22
N GLN A 3 17.31 61.29 1.91
CA GLN A 3 18.48 61.59 2.75
C GLN A 3 19.81 61.16 2.12
N GLY A 4 19.83 60.80 0.82
CA GLY A 4 21.05 60.38 0.12
C GLY A 4 21.39 58.89 0.20
N GLU A 5 20.68 58.12 1.03
CA GLU A 5 20.73 56.65 1.00
C GLU A 5 19.66 56.08 0.06
N GLY A 6 20.04 55.20 -0.85
CA GLY A 6 19.10 54.48 -1.71
C GLY A 6 18.17 53.59 -0.91
N THR A 7 16.91 53.45 -1.34
CA THR A 7 15.99 52.45 -0.80
C THR A 7 15.79 51.38 -1.86
N ALA A 8 16.24 50.17 -1.56
CA ALA A 8 16.10 48.99 -2.41
C ALA A 8 14.97 48.09 -1.91
N ASN A 9 14.22 47.52 -2.85
CA ASN A 9 13.18 46.50 -2.64
C ASN A 9 12.06 46.89 -1.66
N PHE A 10 11.54 48.11 -1.74
CA PHE A 10 10.42 48.51 -0.90
C PHE A 10 9.10 48.13 -1.55
N GLU A 11 8.36 47.20 -0.95
CA GLU A 11 7.08 46.72 -1.46
C GLU A 11 5.90 47.40 -0.77
N PHE A 12 4.94 47.90 -1.53
CA PHE A 12 3.71 48.47 -0.98
C PHE A 12 2.51 48.31 -1.92
N PRO A 13 1.28 48.27 -1.37
CA PRO A 13 0.07 48.28 -2.18
C PRO A 13 -0.23 49.69 -2.70
N LEU A 14 -0.53 49.80 -3.99
CA LEU A 14 -0.98 51.01 -4.67
C LEU A 14 -2.38 50.78 -5.22
N TYR A 15 -3.26 51.77 -5.10
CA TYR A 15 -4.61 51.71 -5.65
C TYR A 15 -4.69 52.54 -6.93
N THR A 16 -5.17 51.94 -8.02
CA THR A 16 -5.35 52.65 -9.30
C THR A 16 -6.54 53.61 -9.21
N LYS A 17 -6.70 54.50 -10.20
CA LYS A 17 -7.90 55.36 -10.30
C LYS A 17 -9.20 54.55 -10.39
N SER A 18 -9.12 53.31 -10.87
CA SER A 18 -10.23 52.36 -10.94
C SER A 18 -10.50 51.64 -9.60
N HIS A 19 -9.77 52.00 -8.53
CA HIS A 19 -9.80 51.35 -7.20
C HIS A 19 -9.22 49.92 -7.15
N ASP A 20 -8.54 49.47 -8.20
CA ASP A 20 -7.87 48.17 -8.19
C ASP A 20 -6.58 48.23 -7.38
N ARG A 21 -6.34 47.20 -6.57
CA ARG A 21 -5.10 47.06 -5.80
C ARG A 21 -4.00 46.45 -6.67
N VAL A 22 -2.85 47.10 -6.70
CA VAL A 22 -1.62 46.68 -7.39
C VAL A 22 -0.50 46.65 -6.37
N ASP A 23 0.20 45.52 -6.22
CA ASP A 23 1.40 45.46 -5.38
C ASP A 23 2.60 45.95 -6.21
N VAL A 24 3.30 46.97 -5.70
CA VAL A 24 4.41 47.62 -6.40
C VAL A 24 5.71 47.41 -5.63
N LEU A 25 6.74 46.95 -6.33
CA LEU A 25 8.13 46.93 -5.88
C LEU A 25 8.81 48.24 -6.31
N LEU A 26 9.17 49.07 -5.35
CA LEU A 26 9.82 50.35 -5.59
C LEU A 26 11.30 50.28 -5.23
N ASN A 27 12.13 50.61 -6.22
CA ASN A 27 13.53 50.92 -6.04
C ASN A 27 13.74 52.42 -6.26
N ALA A 28 14.28 53.13 -5.27
CA ALA A 28 14.51 54.55 -5.37
C ALA A 28 15.97 54.91 -5.11
N THR A 29 16.60 55.53 -6.12
CA THR A 29 18.00 55.94 -6.10
C THR A 29 18.08 57.47 -6.07
N PRO A 30 18.86 58.06 -5.14
CA PRO A 30 19.10 59.50 -5.13
C PRO A 30 19.92 59.89 -6.36
N ARG A 31 19.55 61.01 -6.99
CA ARG A 31 20.28 61.61 -8.11
C ARG A 31 21.10 62.77 -7.57
N ILE A 32 22.42 62.68 -7.75
CA ILE A 32 23.40 63.66 -7.24
C ILE A 32 24.00 64.40 -8.45
N ASN A 33 24.25 65.72 -8.33
CA ASN A 33 24.92 66.51 -9.37
C ASN A 33 26.45 66.35 -9.30
N SER A 34 27.18 66.97 -10.25
CA SER A 34 28.64 66.95 -10.29
C SER A 34 29.32 67.67 -9.11
N GLN A 35 28.56 68.40 -8.30
CA GLN A 35 29.01 69.11 -7.10
C GLN A 35 28.72 68.33 -5.80
N GLY A 36 28.14 67.13 -5.89
CA GLY A 36 27.84 66.29 -4.73
C GLY A 36 26.50 66.59 -4.04
N GLU A 37 25.67 67.48 -4.61
CA GLU A 37 24.38 67.85 -4.03
C GLU A 37 23.22 67.00 -4.58
N LEU A 38 22.28 66.65 -3.71
CA LEU A 38 21.08 65.90 -4.06
C LEU A 38 20.14 66.76 -4.91
N VAL A 39 20.01 66.41 -6.19
CA VAL A 39 19.13 67.14 -7.14
C VAL A 39 17.78 66.47 -7.37
N GLY A 40 17.59 65.25 -6.86
CA GLY A 40 16.29 64.58 -6.91
C GLY A 40 16.37 63.10 -6.56
N VAL A 41 15.25 62.40 -6.74
CA VAL A 41 15.15 60.96 -6.54
C VAL A 41 14.53 60.36 -7.80
N VAL A 42 15.14 59.27 -8.30
CA VAL A 42 14.55 58.46 -9.37
C VAL A 42 14.00 57.19 -8.74
N GLY A 43 12.70 57.00 -8.85
CA GLY A 43 12.02 55.77 -8.43
C GLY A 43 11.63 54.93 -9.64
N VAL A 44 11.94 53.64 -9.61
CA VAL A 44 11.44 52.64 -10.55
C VAL A 44 10.47 51.75 -9.79
N GLY A 45 9.18 51.84 -10.14
CA GLY A 45 8.13 50.97 -9.62
C GLY A 45 7.86 49.84 -10.62
N GLN A 46 7.99 48.60 -10.16
CA GLN A 46 7.58 47.42 -10.92
C GLN A 46 6.30 46.87 -10.32
N ASP A 47 5.30 46.62 -11.16
CA ASP A 47 4.11 45.85 -10.76
C ASP A 47 4.53 44.39 -10.51
N ILE A 48 4.28 43.90 -9.30
CA ILE A 48 4.57 42.53 -8.88
C ILE A 48 3.30 41.77 -8.50
N THR A 49 2.12 42.29 -8.83
CA THR A 49 0.82 41.70 -8.47
C THR A 49 0.67 40.29 -9.04
N GLU A 50 0.93 40.11 -10.35
CA GLU A 50 0.87 38.79 -10.99
C GLU A 50 1.92 37.83 -10.43
N LYS A 51 3.13 38.32 -10.16
CA LYS A 51 4.22 37.52 -9.59
C LYS A 51 3.84 37.00 -8.20
N LYS A 52 3.33 37.87 -7.32
CA LYS A 52 2.88 37.47 -5.98
C LYS A 52 1.68 36.54 -6.02
N ALA A 53 0.74 36.76 -6.94
CA ALA A 53 -0.40 35.87 -7.12
C ALA A 53 0.06 34.47 -7.54
N ALA A 54 1.00 34.37 -8.48
CA ALA A 54 1.57 33.10 -8.92
C ALA A 54 2.38 32.40 -7.82
N GLU A 55 3.22 33.13 -7.06
CA GLU A 55 3.95 32.58 -5.92
C GLU A 55 3.00 32.06 -4.83
N LEU A 56 1.95 32.82 -4.51
CA LEU A 56 0.94 32.40 -3.53
C LEU A 56 0.16 31.17 -4.01
N GLN A 57 -0.17 31.11 -5.31
CA GLN A 57 -0.81 29.93 -5.90
C GLN A 57 0.09 28.69 -5.80
N LEU A 58 1.38 28.82 -6.10
CA LEU A 58 2.34 27.72 -5.96
C LEU A 58 2.43 27.22 -4.52
N VAL A 59 2.54 28.13 -3.54
CA VAL A 59 2.58 27.77 -2.11
C VAL A 59 1.29 27.04 -1.72
N ARG A 60 0.12 27.55 -2.13
CA ARG A 60 -1.17 26.91 -1.84
C ARG A 60 -1.28 25.52 -2.47
N SER A 61 -0.91 25.37 -3.74
CA SER A 61 -0.93 24.07 -4.41
C SER A 61 0.03 23.07 -3.76
N ALA A 62 1.21 23.50 -3.31
CA ALA A 62 2.14 22.65 -2.58
C ALA A 62 1.57 22.19 -1.23
N ASP A 63 0.93 23.10 -0.48
CA ASP A 63 0.26 22.80 0.78
C ASP A 63 -0.94 21.86 0.58
N ASP A 64 -1.74 22.07 -0.47
CA ASP A 64 -2.89 21.23 -0.78
C ASP A 64 -2.46 19.82 -1.19
N LEU A 65 -1.42 19.68 -2.03
CA LEU A 65 -0.84 18.38 -2.38
C LEU A 65 -0.29 17.65 -1.15
N ARG A 66 0.40 18.37 -0.26
CA ARG A 66 0.92 17.81 0.98
C ARG A 66 -0.22 17.31 1.88
N LYS A 67 -1.28 18.11 2.05
CA LYS A 67 -2.47 17.69 2.78
C LYS A 67 -3.15 16.49 2.15
N LEU A 68 -3.27 16.43 0.83
CA LEU A 68 -3.85 15.27 0.15
C LEU A 68 -3.04 14.00 0.44
N ILE A 69 -1.71 14.07 0.35
CA ILE A 69 -0.82 12.95 0.70
C ILE A 69 -0.98 12.56 2.19
N ASP A 70 -1.08 13.53 3.10
CA ASP A 70 -1.27 13.27 4.53
C ASP A 70 -2.68 12.75 4.86
N THR A 71 -3.69 13.06 4.04
CA THR A 71 -5.08 12.58 4.20
C THR A 71 -5.23 11.16 3.64
N VAL A 72 -4.36 10.75 2.72
CA VAL A 72 -4.33 9.41 2.17
C VAL A 72 -3.84 8.45 3.26
N ASN A 73 -4.74 7.59 3.75
CA ASN A 73 -4.51 6.59 4.79
C ASN A 73 -3.69 5.39 4.27
N VAL A 74 -2.63 5.65 3.51
CA VAL A 74 -1.82 4.66 2.80
C VAL A 74 -0.35 4.88 3.19
N PRO A 75 0.40 3.86 3.61
CA PRO A 75 1.83 4.01 3.88
C PRO A 75 2.58 4.37 2.61
N ILE A 76 3.34 5.45 2.65
CA ILE A 76 4.18 5.94 1.55
C ILE A 76 5.59 6.10 2.09
N PHE A 77 6.57 5.55 1.37
CA PHE A 77 7.97 5.70 1.67
C PHE A 77 8.79 5.80 0.39
N GLY A 78 9.97 6.40 0.46
CA GLY A 78 10.86 6.55 -0.66
C GLY A 78 12.23 5.98 -0.33
N ILE A 79 12.88 5.41 -1.33
CA ILE A 79 14.25 4.92 -1.24
C ILE A 79 15.13 5.60 -2.29
N ASP A 80 16.41 5.79 -1.95
CA ASP A 80 17.42 6.26 -2.89
C ASP A 80 18.12 5.10 -3.63
N THR A 81 19.09 5.44 -4.48
CA THR A 81 19.90 4.47 -5.24
C THR A 81 20.75 3.54 -4.39
N GLN A 82 20.94 3.85 -3.10
CA GLN A 82 21.64 3.00 -2.13
C GLN A 82 20.67 2.12 -1.32
N CYS A 83 19.38 2.12 -1.67
CA CYS A 83 18.29 1.48 -0.93
C CYS A 83 18.12 2.07 0.49
N CYS A 84 18.56 3.30 0.72
CA CYS A 84 18.36 4.02 1.97
C CYS A 84 17.05 4.81 1.91
N VAL A 85 16.31 4.79 3.02
CA VAL A 85 15.02 5.50 3.11
C VAL A 85 15.26 7.01 3.11
N ASN A 86 14.62 7.74 2.19
CA ASN A 86 14.66 9.21 2.13
C ASN A 86 13.30 9.86 2.43
N GLU A 87 12.21 9.15 2.18
CA GLU A 87 10.85 9.59 2.45
C GLU A 87 10.12 8.56 3.31
N TRP A 88 9.32 9.06 4.26
CA TRP A 88 8.55 8.23 5.18
C TRP A 88 7.35 9.04 5.65
N ASN A 89 6.13 8.63 5.29
CA ASN A 89 4.92 9.33 5.69
C ASN A 89 4.44 8.88 7.08
N GLN A 90 3.48 9.64 7.63
CA GLN A 90 2.92 9.35 8.95
C GLN A 90 2.30 7.95 9.00
N LYS A 91 1.60 7.52 7.95
CA LYS A 91 0.92 6.23 7.95
C LYS A 91 1.90 5.06 7.98
N ALA A 92 3.00 5.15 7.27
CA ALA A 92 4.09 4.18 7.32
C ALA A 92 4.66 4.10 8.75
N ALA A 93 4.82 5.23 9.44
CA ALA A 93 5.26 5.22 10.83
C ALA A 93 4.26 4.58 11.81
N GLU A 94 2.96 4.82 11.62
CA GLU A 94 1.91 4.19 12.43
C GLU A 94 1.88 2.67 12.25
N ILE A 95 2.00 2.20 11.01
CA ILE A 95 1.91 0.77 10.67
C ILE A 95 3.17 0.02 11.10
N THR A 96 4.36 0.55 10.81
CA THR A 96 5.62 -0.14 11.11
C THR A 96 6.12 0.09 12.53
N GLY A 97 5.64 1.15 13.18
CA GLY A 97 6.09 1.59 14.51
C GLY A 97 7.44 2.33 14.50
N TYR A 98 7.99 2.64 13.32
CA TYR A 98 9.24 3.40 13.18
C TYR A 98 8.94 4.84 12.80
N THR A 99 9.51 5.80 13.54
CA THR A 99 9.33 7.22 13.18
C THR A 99 10.14 7.57 11.93
N LYS A 100 9.79 8.68 11.29
CA LYS A 100 10.52 9.17 10.11
C LYS A 100 12.00 9.37 10.41
N GLU A 101 12.33 9.88 11.60
CA GLU A 101 13.71 10.13 12.05
C GLU A 101 14.48 8.82 12.26
N GLU A 102 13.80 7.76 12.71
CA GLU A 102 14.40 6.44 12.88
C GLU A 102 14.58 5.70 11.55
N ALA A 103 13.71 5.94 10.57
CA ALA A 103 13.75 5.30 9.27
C ALA A 103 14.72 5.99 8.30
N HIS A 104 14.78 7.31 8.33
CA HIS A 104 15.56 8.11 7.38
C HIS A 104 17.06 7.74 7.40
N GLY A 105 17.62 7.49 6.22
CA GLY A 105 19.02 7.13 6.01
C GLY A 105 19.38 5.68 6.37
N LYS A 106 18.44 4.87 6.87
CA LYS A 106 18.67 3.44 7.10
C LYS A 106 18.42 2.65 5.81
N ASN A 107 19.18 1.57 5.65
CA ASN A 107 18.94 0.64 4.56
C ASN A 107 17.60 -0.08 4.78
N PHE A 108 16.73 0.04 3.79
CA PHE A 108 15.37 -0.44 3.87
C PHE A 108 15.29 -1.97 3.99
N VAL A 109 16.06 -2.68 3.16
CA VAL A 109 16.05 -4.14 3.07
C VAL A 109 16.71 -4.80 4.28
N ASP A 110 17.78 -4.19 4.81
CA ASP A 110 18.50 -4.76 5.94
C ASP A 110 17.79 -4.53 7.29
N THR A 111 17.00 -3.46 7.39
CA THR A 111 16.41 -3.01 8.67
C THR A 111 14.96 -3.46 8.84
N PHE A 112 14.14 -3.41 7.79
CA PHE A 112 12.68 -3.53 7.90
C PHE A 112 12.09 -4.79 7.26
N VAL A 113 12.91 -5.52 6.50
CA VAL A 113 12.48 -6.68 5.72
C VAL A 113 13.03 -7.97 6.35
N ASN A 114 12.18 -8.99 6.42
CA ASN A 114 12.57 -10.31 6.89
C ASN A 114 13.68 -10.92 6.02
N ARG A 115 14.73 -11.48 6.65
CA ARG A 115 15.89 -12.12 5.99
C ARG A 115 15.53 -13.14 4.91
N LYS A 116 14.39 -13.83 5.02
CA LYS A 116 13.94 -14.81 4.01
C LYS A 116 13.57 -14.15 2.68
N SER A 117 13.07 -12.92 2.72
CA SER A 117 12.55 -12.19 1.56
C SER A 117 13.49 -11.07 1.09
N SER A 118 14.52 -10.74 1.88
CA SER A 118 15.48 -9.67 1.58
C SER A 118 16.12 -9.77 0.19
N SER A 119 16.47 -10.97 -0.28
CA SER A 119 17.11 -11.14 -1.60
C SER A 119 16.16 -10.83 -2.76
N ALA A 120 14.90 -11.28 -2.66
CA ALA A 120 13.90 -11.03 -3.69
C ALA A 120 13.53 -9.54 -3.77
N ILE A 121 13.33 -8.90 -2.62
CA ILE A 121 12.99 -7.48 -2.55
C ILE A 121 14.13 -6.62 -3.05
N ARG A 122 15.38 -6.95 -2.70
CA ARG A 122 16.55 -6.24 -3.21
C ARG A 122 16.59 -6.27 -4.74
N GLN A 123 16.36 -7.43 -5.33
CA GLN A 123 16.33 -7.56 -6.79
C GLN A 123 15.20 -6.73 -7.40
N VAL A 124 13.99 -6.77 -6.83
CA VAL A 124 12.86 -5.97 -7.34
C VAL A 124 13.12 -4.47 -7.24
N LEU A 125 13.75 -4.00 -6.15
CA LEU A 125 14.12 -2.60 -5.99
C LEU A 125 15.23 -2.17 -6.96
N GLU A 126 16.23 -3.02 -7.18
CA GLU A 126 17.27 -2.81 -8.18
C GLU A 126 16.69 -2.76 -9.60
N ASP A 127 15.76 -3.67 -9.91
CA ASP A 127 15.04 -3.70 -11.18
C ASP A 127 14.15 -2.45 -11.35
N ALA A 128 13.44 -2.01 -10.30
CA ALA A 128 12.64 -0.78 -10.35
C ALA A 128 13.51 0.48 -10.56
N LEU A 129 14.73 0.50 -10.03
CA LEU A 129 15.71 1.56 -10.25
C LEU A 129 16.26 1.57 -11.69
N GLN A 130 16.33 0.41 -12.36
CA GLN A 130 16.88 0.28 -13.71
C GLN A 130 15.82 0.34 -14.82
N ALA A 131 14.69 -0.33 -14.64
CA ALA A 131 13.67 -0.54 -15.65
C ALA A 131 12.75 0.67 -15.86
N HIS A 132 12.77 1.65 -14.94
CA HIS A 132 11.89 2.83 -14.95
C HIS A 132 10.38 2.49 -14.96
N ASP A 133 10.03 1.26 -14.61
CA ASP A 133 8.67 0.74 -14.67
C ASP A 133 8.04 0.61 -13.28
N THR A 134 6.70 0.60 -13.27
CA THR A 134 5.93 0.38 -12.05
C THR A 134 5.86 -1.12 -11.75
N VAL A 135 6.35 -1.52 -10.58
CA VAL A 135 6.35 -2.92 -10.14
C VAL A 135 5.50 -3.05 -8.89
N ASN A 136 4.67 -4.09 -8.84
CA ASN A 136 3.86 -4.44 -7.68
C ASN A 136 4.43 -5.71 -7.06
N PHE A 137 4.68 -5.69 -5.76
CA PHE A 137 5.16 -6.88 -5.04
C PHE A 137 4.69 -6.88 -3.58
N GLU A 138 4.48 -8.08 -3.05
CA GLU A 138 4.05 -8.30 -1.68
C GLU A 138 5.25 -8.67 -0.81
N PHE A 139 5.33 -8.09 0.38
CA PHE A 139 6.26 -8.58 1.39
C PHE A 139 5.82 -8.30 2.82
N GLU A 140 6.48 -9.03 3.70
CA GLU A 140 6.32 -8.97 5.15
C GLU A 140 7.30 -7.96 5.75
N PHE A 141 6.75 -7.01 6.47
CA PHE A 141 7.46 -6.02 7.27
C PHE A 141 7.50 -6.44 8.73
N ASP A 142 8.70 -6.40 9.31
CA ASP A 142 8.88 -6.58 10.74
C ASP A 142 8.71 -5.24 11.46
N THR A 143 7.62 -5.11 12.22
CA THR A 143 7.36 -3.91 13.01
C THR A 143 8.30 -3.84 14.21
N LYS A 144 8.47 -2.64 14.78
CA LYS A 144 9.25 -2.43 16.02
C LYS A 144 8.71 -3.23 17.21
N SER A 145 7.42 -3.59 17.19
CA SER A 145 6.77 -4.40 18.22
C SER A 145 7.03 -5.91 18.09
N GLY A 146 7.64 -6.35 16.97
CA GLY A 146 7.81 -7.76 16.62
C GLY A 146 6.61 -8.39 15.91
N ALA A 147 5.54 -7.62 15.65
CA ALA A 147 4.46 -8.05 14.77
C ALA A 147 4.89 -7.97 13.30
N VAL A 148 4.36 -8.88 12.48
CA VAL A 148 4.56 -8.88 11.03
C VAL A 148 3.35 -8.24 10.35
N VAL A 149 3.61 -7.26 9.48
CA VAL A 149 2.60 -6.62 8.64
C VAL A 149 2.85 -7.00 7.20
N VAL A 150 1.80 -7.39 6.47
CA VAL A 150 1.90 -7.71 5.04
C VAL A 150 1.51 -6.49 4.24
N LEU A 151 2.46 -5.91 3.49
CA LEU A 151 2.19 -4.79 2.60
C LEU A 151 2.31 -5.22 1.13
N LEU A 152 1.31 -4.86 0.33
CA LEU A 152 1.42 -4.85 -1.13
C LEU A 152 2.00 -3.50 -1.53
N ILE A 153 3.23 -3.48 -2.05
CA ILE A 153 3.91 -2.24 -2.45
C ILE A 153 3.86 -2.09 -3.95
N THR A 154 3.44 -0.91 -4.38
CA THR A 154 3.61 -0.40 -5.74
C THR A 154 4.77 0.57 -5.76
N THR A 155 5.80 0.28 -6.55
CA THR A 155 6.97 1.15 -6.70
C THR A 155 6.92 1.90 -8.00
N THR A 156 7.13 3.23 -7.94
CA THR A 156 7.23 4.09 -9.11
C THR A 156 8.56 4.82 -9.08
N TYR A 157 9.28 4.77 -10.20
CA TYR A 157 10.54 5.48 -10.36
C TYR A 157 10.31 6.99 -10.49
N ARG A 158 11.02 7.79 -9.70
CA ARG A 158 11.01 9.25 -9.76
C ARG A 158 12.36 9.76 -10.27
N HIS A 159 12.35 10.33 -11.46
CA HIS A 159 13.48 11.09 -11.99
C HIS A 159 13.47 12.49 -11.38
N SER A 160 14.54 12.85 -10.67
CA SER A 160 14.74 14.23 -10.23
C SER A 160 15.59 14.97 -11.25
N THR A 161 15.04 16.04 -11.82
CA THR A 161 15.76 17.00 -12.69
C THR A 161 16.46 18.10 -11.90
N ALA A 162 16.25 18.19 -10.58
CA ALA A 162 16.94 19.13 -9.70
C ALA A 162 18.24 18.49 -9.17
N SER A 163 19.35 19.20 -9.36
CA SER A 163 20.75 18.77 -9.14
C SER A 163 21.12 18.22 -7.75
N ASN A 164 20.19 18.17 -6.80
CA ASN A 164 20.46 17.82 -5.40
C ASN A 164 19.58 16.70 -4.84
N THR A 165 18.68 16.12 -5.63
CA THR A 165 17.94 14.90 -5.24
C THR A 165 18.28 13.85 -6.28
N GLY A 166 18.95 12.76 -5.88
CA GLY A 166 19.25 11.66 -6.80
C GLY A 166 17.97 10.97 -7.29
N SER A 167 18.09 10.16 -8.34
CA SER A 167 17.04 9.22 -8.72
C SER A 167 16.55 8.45 -7.50
N SER A 168 15.24 8.39 -7.30
CA SER A 168 14.62 7.74 -6.15
C SER A 168 13.41 6.93 -6.57
N VAL A 169 13.09 5.91 -5.81
CA VAL A 169 11.87 5.12 -6.01
C VAL A 169 10.89 5.50 -4.91
N ILE A 170 9.67 5.85 -5.30
CA ILE A 170 8.56 6.05 -4.37
C ILE A 170 7.76 4.76 -4.30
N CYS A 171 7.52 4.32 -3.08
CA CYS A 171 6.79 3.12 -2.74
C CYS A 171 5.47 3.52 -2.09
N VAL A 172 4.36 3.06 -2.63
CA VAL A 172 3.03 3.21 -2.05
C VAL A 172 2.55 1.83 -1.62
N GLY A 173 2.22 1.66 -0.34
CA GLY A 173 1.87 0.37 0.23
C GLY A 173 0.41 0.23 0.60
N GLN A 174 -0.18 -0.92 0.37
CA GLN A 174 -1.49 -1.27 0.88
C GLN A 174 -1.36 -2.33 1.98
N ASP A 175 -1.96 -2.09 3.15
CA ASP A 175 -1.98 -3.06 4.23
C ASP A 175 -2.96 -4.20 3.92
N MET A 176 -2.42 -5.40 3.86
CA MET A 176 -3.13 -6.64 3.52
C MET A 176 -3.16 -7.62 4.71
N THR A 177 -2.72 -7.19 5.89
CA THR A 177 -2.53 -8.07 7.06
C THR A 177 -3.83 -8.73 7.50
N GLU A 178 -4.91 -7.96 7.65
CA GLU A 178 -6.21 -8.50 8.04
C GLU A 178 -6.80 -9.42 6.97
N LEU A 179 -6.64 -9.06 5.69
CA LEU A 179 -7.15 -9.86 4.58
C LEU A 179 -6.44 -11.22 4.49
N LYS A 180 -5.09 -11.22 4.58
CA LYS A 180 -4.28 -12.45 4.55
C LYS A 180 -4.58 -13.34 5.75
N LYS A 181 -4.69 -12.78 6.96
CA LYS A 181 -5.07 -13.56 8.16
C LYS A 181 -6.44 -14.21 8.01
N ALA A 182 -7.41 -13.48 7.45
CA ALA A 182 -8.75 -14.01 7.20
C ALA A 182 -8.73 -15.11 6.13
N GLU A 183 -7.97 -14.92 5.05
CA GLU A 183 -7.81 -15.91 3.98
C GLU A 183 -7.13 -17.19 4.48
N GLU A 184 -6.02 -17.07 5.22
CA GLU A 184 -5.33 -18.20 5.85
C GLU A 184 -6.22 -18.96 6.83
N SER A 185 -7.00 -18.24 7.66
CA SER A 185 -7.91 -18.87 8.62
C SER A 185 -9.02 -19.63 7.91
N ARG A 186 -9.57 -19.07 6.83
CA ARG A 186 -10.56 -19.75 5.98
C ARG A 186 -9.97 -20.98 5.30
N MET A 187 -8.73 -20.88 4.80
CA MET A 187 -8.05 -21.98 4.13
C MET A 187 -7.75 -23.13 5.10
N LYS A 188 -7.21 -22.82 6.30
CA LYS A 188 -6.99 -23.81 7.36
C LYS A 188 -8.29 -24.49 7.78
N PHE A 189 -9.35 -23.72 8.01
CA PHE A 189 -10.65 -24.28 8.36
C PHE A 189 -11.21 -25.19 7.24
N ALA A 190 -11.08 -24.78 5.98
CA ALA A 190 -11.50 -25.59 4.84
C ALA A 190 -10.68 -26.89 4.74
N GLU A 191 -9.37 -26.84 4.97
CA GLU A 191 -8.49 -28.01 4.96
C GLU A 191 -8.80 -29.00 6.09
N GLU A 192 -8.97 -28.50 7.33
CA GLU A 192 -9.37 -29.32 8.48
C GLU A 192 -10.74 -29.96 8.26
N ARG A 193 -11.69 -29.19 7.69
CA ARG A 193 -13.00 -29.68 7.30
C ARG A 193 -12.87 -30.79 6.25
N ALA A 194 -12.08 -30.59 5.19
CA ALA A 194 -11.89 -31.63 4.16
C ALA A 194 -11.25 -32.91 4.74
N LYS A 195 -10.23 -32.77 5.61
CA LYS A 195 -9.59 -33.91 6.28
C LYS A 195 -10.55 -34.68 7.17
N PHE A 196 -11.33 -33.99 8.01
CA PHE A 196 -12.31 -34.62 8.89
C PHE A 196 -13.36 -35.40 8.08
N MET A 197 -13.88 -34.80 7.02
CA MET A 197 -14.88 -35.44 6.14
C MET A 197 -14.34 -36.69 5.45
N SER A 198 -13.11 -36.61 4.91
CA SER A 198 -12.44 -37.77 4.31
C SER A 198 -12.31 -38.93 5.29
N HIS A 199 -11.89 -38.64 6.52
CA HIS A 199 -11.75 -39.62 7.57
C HIS A 199 -13.10 -40.25 7.96
N MET A 200 -14.14 -39.44 8.17
CA MET A 200 -15.49 -39.92 8.50
C MET A 200 -16.07 -40.82 7.41
N CYS A 201 -15.90 -40.48 6.15
CA CYS A 201 -16.42 -41.28 5.04
C CYS A 201 -15.73 -42.63 4.92
N HIS A 202 -14.41 -42.68 5.19
CA HIS A 202 -13.69 -43.95 5.28
C HIS A 202 -14.23 -44.85 6.41
N GLU A 203 -14.43 -44.26 7.60
CA GLU A 203 -14.95 -44.96 8.78
C GLU A 203 -16.39 -45.44 8.60
N LEU A 204 -17.23 -44.72 7.83
CA LEU A 204 -18.60 -45.15 7.51
C LEU A 204 -18.65 -46.22 6.41
N ARG A 205 -17.75 -46.13 5.41
CA ARG A 205 -17.70 -47.08 4.28
C ARG A 205 -17.40 -48.50 4.74
N THR A 206 -16.47 -48.67 5.67
CA THR A 206 -16.05 -49.99 6.17
C THR A 206 -17.21 -50.83 6.73
N PRO A 207 -18.00 -50.36 7.73
CA PRO A 207 -19.14 -51.11 8.25
C PRO A 207 -20.26 -51.26 7.21
N LEU A 208 -20.53 -50.25 6.37
CA LEU A 208 -21.52 -50.34 5.29
C LEU A 208 -21.20 -51.46 4.30
N ASN A 209 -19.95 -51.57 3.86
CA ASN A 209 -19.49 -52.66 3.01
C ASN A 209 -19.64 -54.02 3.70
N GLY A 210 -19.45 -54.07 5.02
CA GLY A 210 -19.72 -55.26 5.83
C GLY A 210 -21.20 -55.67 5.80
N VAL A 211 -22.11 -54.72 5.98
CA VAL A 211 -23.57 -54.95 5.89
C VAL A 211 -23.97 -55.42 4.48
N ILE A 212 -23.48 -54.74 3.44
CA ILE A 212 -23.74 -55.12 2.04
C ILE A 212 -23.28 -56.56 1.79
N CYS A 213 -22.03 -56.89 2.14
CA CYS A 213 -21.50 -58.25 1.98
C CYS A 213 -22.31 -59.29 2.76
N ALA A 214 -22.70 -59.00 4.00
CA ALA A 214 -23.55 -59.90 4.78
C ALA A 214 -24.92 -60.13 4.13
N THR A 215 -25.54 -59.07 3.59
CA THR A 215 -26.80 -59.21 2.85
C THR A 215 -26.64 -60.01 1.54
N GLU A 216 -25.54 -59.81 0.81
CA GLU A 216 -25.22 -60.59 -0.40
C GLU A 216 -25.03 -62.08 -0.12
N LEU A 217 -24.37 -62.42 0.99
CA LEU A 217 -24.23 -63.81 1.44
C LEU A 217 -25.58 -64.42 1.83
N LEU A 218 -26.44 -63.67 2.52
CA LEU A 218 -27.78 -64.12 2.90
C LEU A 218 -28.66 -64.39 1.67
N PHE A 219 -28.58 -63.56 0.62
CA PHE A 219 -29.27 -63.82 -0.66
C PHE A 219 -28.85 -65.13 -1.33
N GLY A 220 -27.65 -65.65 -1.03
CA GLY A 220 -27.17 -66.95 -1.49
C GLY A 220 -27.72 -68.16 -0.70
N THR A 221 -28.51 -67.93 0.36
CA THR A 221 -29.08 -68.98 1.22
C THR A 221 -30.58 -69.17 0.99
N THR A 222 -31.17 -70.23 1.56
CA THR A 222 -32.63 -70.43 1.55
C THR A 222 -33.30 -69.57 2.61
N LEU A 223 -33.84 -68.43 2.19
CA LEU A 223 -34.62 -67.50 3.01
C LEU A 223 -36.13 -67.71 2.81
N SER A 224 -36.91 -67.45 3.85
CA SER A 224 -38.37 -67.30 3.72
C SER A 224 -38.73 -65.99 3.00
N THR A 225 -39.96 -65.87 2.50
CA THR A 225 -40.44 -64.67 1.79
C THR A 225 -40.25 -63.39 2.62
N ASP A 226 -40.65 -63.40 3.89
CA ASP A 226 -40.53 -62.25 4.79
C ASP A 226 -39.06 -61.88 5.07
N GLN A 227 -38.18 -62.88 5.23
CA GLN A 227 -36.74 -62.65 5.41
C GLN A 227 -36.11 -62.04 4.15
N ASN A 228 -36.56 -62.46 2.97
CA ASN A 228 -36.04 -61.96 1.70
C ASN A 228 -36.40 -60.49 1.49
N GLU A 229 -37.62 -60.07 1.84
CA GLU A 229 -38.04 -58.65 1.82
C GLU A 229 -37.24 -57.78 2.80
N LEU A 230 -36.98 -58.29 4.00
CA LEU A 230 -36.18 -57.59 5.01
C LEU A 230 -34.71 -57.42 4.55
N VAL A 231 -34.09 -58.48 4.04
CA VAL A 231 -32.71 -58.43 3.54
C VAL A 231 -32.60 -57.49 2.32
N ALA A 232 -33.59 -57.50 1.43
CA ALA A 232 -33.67 -56.55 0.31
C ALA A 232 -33.78 -55.10 0.76
N SER A 233 -34.58 -54.84 1.79
CA SER A 233 -34.71 -53.50 2.36
C SER A 233 -33.40 -53.02 3.01
N ILE A 234 -32.72 -53.88 3.77
CA ILE A 234 -31.42 -53.55 4.38
C ILE A 234 -30.37 -53.28 3.31
N LYS A 235 -30.31 -54.11 2.25
CA LYS A 235 -29.38 -53.91 1.13
C LYS A 235 -29.64 -52.58 0.43
N MET A 236 -30.90 -52.30 0.08
CA MET A 236 -31.29 -51.03 -0.58
C MET A 236 -30.90 -49.81 0.26
N CYS A 237 -31.18 -49.83 1.57
CA CYS A 237 -30.79 -48.74 2.47
C CYS A 237 -29.27 -48.57 2.56
N SER A 238 -28.52 -49.68 2.60
CA SER A 238 -27.06 -49.66 2.67
C SER A 238 -26.43 -49.11 1.38
N ASP A 239 -26.96 -49.51 0.22
CA ASP A 239 -26.54 -48.99 -1.09
C ASP A 239 -26.81 -47.48 -1.22
N ILE A 240 -27.97 -47.01 -0.75
CA ILE A 240 -28.32 -45.57 -0.73
C ILE A 240 -27.39 -44.79 0.21
N LEU A 241 -27.13 -45.31 1.40
CA LEU A 241 -26.22 -44.68 2.37
C LEU A 241 -24.80 -44.59 1.80
N LEU A 242 -24.30 -45.66 1.19
CA LEU A 242 -22.98 -45.69 0.58
C LEU A 242 -22.87 -44.70 -0.59
N TRP A 243 -23.90 -44.63 -1.43
CA TRP A 243 -23.99 -43.64 -2.51
C TRP A 243 -23.99 -42.21 -1.95
N THR A 244 -24.80 -41.93 -0.93
CA THR A 244 -24.88 -40.61 -0.29
C THR A 244 -23.54 -40.19 0.33
N VAL A 245 -22.83 -41.12 0.98
CA VAL A 245 -21.49 -40.87 1.54
C VAL A 245 -20.46 -40.56 0.45
N ASN A 246 -20.53 -41.26 -0.69
CA ASN A 246 -19.62 -41.00 -1.82
C ASN A 246 -19.94 -39.67 -2.53
N ASP A 247 -21.22 -39.35 -2.75
CA ASP A 247 -21.66 -38.09 -3.35
C ASP A 247 -21.27 -36.90 -2.46
N PHE A 248 -21.44 -37.05 -1.14
CA PHE A 248 -20.95 -36.08 -0.17
C PHE A 248 -19.43 -35.88 -0.28
N MET A 249 -18.63 -36.96 -0.39
CA MET A 249 -17.18 -36.84 -0.60
C MET A 249 -16.80 -36.08 -1.88
N ASP A 250 -17.47 -36.35 -2.99
CA ASP A 250 -17.14 -35.73 -4.27
C ASP A 250 -17.48 -34.23 -4.28
N TYR A 251 -18.51 -33.79 -3.54
CA TYR A 251 -18.78 -32.36 -3.31
C TYR A 251 -17.62 -31.61 -2.63
N PHE A 252 -16.83 -32.28 -1.78
CA PHE A 252 -15.69 -31.65 -1.08
C PHE A 252 -14.34 -31.80 -1.79
N LYS A 253 -14.28 -32.49 -2.93
CA LYS A 253 -13.07 -32.55 -3.76
C LYS A 253 -12.93 -31.37 -4.72
N VAL A 254 -13.96 -30.52 -4.84
CA VAL A 254 -13.98 -29.26 -5.63
C VAL A 254 -13.68 -28.08 -4.71
#